data_AF-Q4KFM1-F1
#
_entry.id   AF-Q4KFM1-F1
#
_cell.length_a   1.000
_cell.length_b   1.000
_cell.length_c   1.000
_cell.angle_alpha   90.00
_cell.angle_beta   90.00
_cell.angle_gamma   90.00
#
_symmetry.space_group_name_H-M   'P 1'
#
loop_
_entity.id
_entity.type
_entity.pdbx_description
1 polymer ?
#
loop_
_entity_poly.entity_id
_entity_poly.type
_entity_poly.pdbx_seq_one_letter_code
_entity_poly.pdbx_strand_id
1 'polypeptide(L)'
;MDLAQGTVTFRRSKVRGAYRVTKTRRSTRKVRLLAPAWDALQKIDALNRKRKAETVDIVERDNKTVRQHKLHFVFLNTKSGLPHVSDFVVRDRFFKPHLLAAGVYYHGPGQCRNTYASQLLTTGVASIDWIAEQMGHTNANMIRQHYGTWINED
;
A
#
# COMPACT_ATOMS: atom_id res chain seq x y z
N MET A 1 -11.54 -0.09 4.00
CA MET A 1 -11.52 -0.74 2.68
C MET A 1 -12.95 -1.06 2.35
N ASP A 2 -13.32 -0.95 1.08
CA ASP A 2 -14.60 -1.42 0.58
C ASP A 2 -14.33 -2.68 -0.26
N LEU A 3 -14.57 -3.85 0.35
CA LEU A 3 -14.37 -5.14 -0.30
C LEU A 3 -15.47 -5.48 -1.31
N ALA A 4 -16.65 -4.86 -1.23
CA ALA A 4 -17.70 -5.07 -2.21
C ALA A 4 -17.39 -4.33 -3.51
N GLN A 5 -16.85 -3.10 -3.39
CA GLN A 5 -16.43 -2.28 -4.54
C GLN A 5 -14.99 -2.54 -5.00
N GLY A 6 -14.21 -3.33 -4.26
CA GLY A 6 -12.80 -3.57 -4.56
C GLY A 6 -11.95 -2.30 -4.47
N THR A 7 -12.21 -1.42 -3.48
CA THR A 7 -11.51 -0.14 -3.35
C THR A 7 -10.87 0.07 -1.97
N VAL A 8 -9.73 0.78 -1.95
CA VAL A 8 -9.00 1.12 -0.73
C VAL A 8 -8.80 2.62 -0.64
N THR A 9 -9.09 3.19 0.53
CA THR A 9 -8.79 4.60 0.83
C THR A 9 -7.54 4.68 1.69
N PHE A 10 -6.48 5.28 1.14
CA PHE A 10 -5.28 5.63 1.90
C PHE A 10 -5.49 6.99 2.56
N ARG A 11 -5.60 7.01 3.88
CA ARG A 11 -5.80 8.25 4.68
C ARG A 11 -4.94 8.34 5.93
N ARG A 12 -4.16 7.29 6.20
CA ARG A 12 -3.30 7.13 7.38
C ARG A 12 -2.03 6.40 6.99
N SER A 13 -0.97 6.64 7.74
CA SER A 13 0.28 5.88 7.68
C SER A 13 0.74 5.54 9.09
N LYS A 14 1.59 4.52 9.19
CA LYS A 14 2.32 4.18 10.42
C LYS A 14 3.80 4.47 10.17
N VAL A 15 4.39 5.33 10.98
CA VAL A 15 5.80 5.74 10.85
C VAL A 15 6.46 5.60 12.21
N ARG A 16 7.49 4.76 12.30
CA ARG A 16 8.21 4.46 13.56
C ARG A 16 7.26 4.12 14.72
N GLY A 17 6.26 3.28 14.44
CA GLY A 17 5.26 2.84 15.43
C GLY A 17 4.06 3.77 15.61
N ALA A 18 4.18 5.06 15.28
CA ALA A 18 3.10 6.04 15.45
C ALA A 18 2.16 6.09 14.24
N TYR A 19 0.84 6.05 14.49
CA TYR A 19 -0.17 6.29 13.46
C TYR A 19 -0.36 7.79 13.23
N ARG A 20 -0.42 8.18 11.96
CA ARG A 20 -0.59 9.57 11.54
C ARG A 20 -1.58 9.65 10.40
N VAL A 21 -2.34 10.74 10.34
CA VAL A 21 -3.10 11.08 9.14
C VAL A 21 -2.15 11.54 8.03
N THR A 22 -2.63 11.56 6.78
CA THR A 22 -1.81 12.06 5.66
C THR A 22 -1.47 13.54 5.84
N LYS A 23 -0.23 13.92 5.48
CA LYS A 23 0.29 15.29 5.61
C LYS A 23 -0.64 16.34 4.98
N THR A 24 -1.17 16.06 3.79
CA THR A 24 -2.13 16.93 3.11
C THR A 24 -3.46 16.22 2.86
N ARG A 25 -4.54 16.99 2.64
CA ARG A 25 -5.82 16.43 2.19
C ARG A 25 -5.70 15.75 0.83
N ARG A 26 -4.92 16.32 -0.10
CA ARG A 26 -4.66 15.75 -1.44
C ARG A 26 -3.96 14.40 -1.40
N SER A 27 -3.20 14.12 -0.33
CA SER A 27 -2.55 12.81 -0.14
C SER A 27 -3.52 11.70 0.28
N THR A 28 -4.76 12.04 0.68
CA THR A 28 -5.82 11.05 0.85
C THR A 28 -6.34 10.64 -0.53
N ARG A 29 -6.25 9.35 -0.86
CA ARG A 29 -6.65 8.84 -2.18
C ARG A 29 -7.46 7.55 -2.06
N LYS A 30 -8.39 7.36 -2.97
CA LYS A 30 -9.15 6.12 -3.15
C LYS A 30 -8.61 5.43 -4.40
N VAL A 31 -8.19 4.18 -4.26
CA VAL A 31 -7.66 3.37 -5.38
C VAL A 31 -8.57 2.19 -5.63
N ARG A 32 -8.60 1.72 -6.87
CA ARG A 32 -9.26 0.46 -7.23
C ARG A 32 -8.21 -0.64 -7.17
N LEU A 33 -8.54 -1.75 -6.53
CA LEU A 33 -7.66 -2.89 -6.43
C LEU A 33 -7.64 -3.64 -7.76
N LEU A 34 -6.44 -4.08 -8.17
CA LEU A 34 -6.33 -5.12 -9.19
C LEU A 34 -6.94 -6.42 -8.64
N ALA A 35 -7.46 -7.27 -9.53
CA ALA A 35 -8.09 -8.54 -9.14
C ALA A 35 -7.22 -9.38 -8.18
N PRO A 36 -5.90 -9.59 -8.42
CA PRO A 36 -5.08 -10.38 -7.49
C PRO A 36 -4.98 -9.78 -6.09
N ALA A 37 -4.93 -8.44 -5.99
CA ALA A 37 -4.88 -7.74 -4.71
C ALA A 37 -6.25 -7.80 -3.99
N TRP A 38 -7.35 -7.73 -4.74
CA TRP A 38 -8.70 -7.85 -4.20
C TRP A 38 -8.95 -9.25 -3.63
N ASP A 39 -8.62 -10.28 -4.39
CA ASP A 39 -8.75 -11.69 -3.98
C ASP A 39 -7.91 -11.98 -2.72
N ALA A 40 -6.67 -11.49 -2.68
CA ALA A 40 -5.81 -11.64 -1.51
C ALA A 40 -6.42 -10.98 -0.27
N LEU A 41 -7.00 -9.78 -0.41
CA LEU A 41 -7.62 -9.06 0.69
C LEU A 41 -8.91 -9.73 1.17
N GLN A 42 -9.72 -10.32 0.27
CA GLN A 42 -10.89 -11.12 0.64
C GLN A 42 -10.49 -12.35 1.46
N LYS A 43 -9.43 -13.07 1.04
CA LYS A 43 -8.90 -14.21 1.79
C LYS A 43 -8.40 -13.81 3.18
N ILE A 44 -7.68 -12.70 3.28
CA ILE A 44 -7.21 -12.17 4.58
C ILE A 44 -8.37 -11.75 5.47
N ASP A 45 -9.40 -11.10 4.92
CA ASP A 45 -10.60 -10.71 5.65
C ASP A 45 -11.34 -11.92 6.24
N ALA A 46 -11.48 -13.00 5.45
CA ALA A 46 -12.06 -14.25 5.92
C ALA A 46 -11.31 -14.84 7.12
N LEU A 47 -9.97 -14.77 7.12
CA LEU A 47 -9.13 -15.24 8.25
C LEU A 47 -9.27 -14.35 9.50
N ASN A 48 -9.51 -13.05 9.31
CA ASN A 48 -9.54 -12.06 10.38
C ASN A 48 -10.95 -11.68 10.87
N ARG A 49 -12.00 -12.26 10.27
CA ARG A 49 -13.40 -11.85 10.46
C ARG A 49 -13.88 -11.81 11.92
N LYS A 50 -13.33 -12.67 12.78
CA LYS A 50 -13.68 -12.75 14.21
C LYS A 50 -12.89 -11.78 15.11
N ARG A 51 -11.93 -11.02 14.56
CA ARG A 51 -11.07 -10.16 15.36
C ARG A 51 -11.77 -8.87 15.77
N LYS A 52 -11.58 -8.51 17.04
CA LYS A 52 -12.08 -7.26 17.60
C LYS A 52 -11.26 -6.09 17.06
N ALA A 53 -11.91 -4.95 16.94
CA ALA A 53 -11.21 -3.71 16.63
C ALA A 53 -10.32 -3.30 17.81
N GLU A 54 -9.17 -2.71 17.49
CA GLU A 54 -8.23 -2.15 18.45
C GLU A 54 -8.38 -0.62 18.47
N THR A 55 -8.30 -0.02 19.65
CA THR A 55 -8.23 1.43 19.79
C THR A 55 -6.79 1.87 19.66
N VAL A 56 -6.52 2.83 18.77
CA VAL A 56 -5.18 3.40 18.59
C VAL A 56 -5.22 4.91 18.57
N ASP A 57 -4.13 5.50 19.06
CA ASP A 57 -3.88 6.92 19.00
C ASP A 57 -3.36 7.32 17.62
N ILE A 58 -3.99 8.33 17.03
CA ILE A 58 -3.62 8.87 15.73
C ILE A 58 -3.27 10.34 15.89
N VAL A 59 -2.07 10.70 15.44
CA VAL A 59 -1.64 12.09 15.36
C VAL A 59 -2.28 12.75 14.12
N GLU A 60 -2.95 13.88 14.35
CA GLU A 60 -3.58 14.69 13.33
C GLU A 60 -2.57 15.54 12.54
N ARG A 61 -3.06 16.28 11.53
CA ARG A 61 -2.18 17.04 10.61
C ARG A 61 -1.36 18.14 11.27
N ASP A 62 -1.86 18.70 12.38
CA ASP A 62 -1.16 19.71 13.17
C ASP A 62 0.06 19.14 13.92
N ASN A 63 0.27 17.82 13.84
CA ASN A 63 1.35 17.09 14.50
C ASN A 63 1.35 17.26 16.03
N LYS A 64 0.21 17.63 16.61
CA LYS A 64 0.02 17.89 18.04
C LYS A 64 -1.22 17.20 18.58
N THR A 65 -2.36 17.37 17.89
CA THR A 65 -3.63 16.77 18.31
C THR A 65 -3.56 15.26 18.11
N VAL A 66 -3.90 14.52 19.17
CA VAL A 66 -4.01 13.06 19.15
C VAL A 66 -5.48 12.69 19.35
N ARG A 67 -5.98 11.79 18.49
CA ARG A 67 -7.35 11.27 18.59
C ARG A 67 -7.34 9.76 18.63
N GLN A 68 -8.23 9.19 19.43
CA GLN A 68 -8.45 7.76 19.48
C GLN A 68 -9.35 7.30 18.33
N HIS A 69 -8.92 6.26 17.65
CA HIS A 69 -9.69 5.61 16.60
C HIS A 69 -9.77 4.12 16.85
N LYS A 70 -10.97 3.57 16.71
CA LYS A 70 -11.20 2.13 16.70
C LYS A 70 -10.98 1.59 15.28
N LEU A 71 -9.98 0.72 15.11
CA LEU A 71 -9.55 0.19 13.81
C LEU A 71 -9.58 -1.34 13.77
N HIS A 72 -9.98 -1.89 12.63
CA HIS A 72 -9.73 -3.29 12.29
C HIS A 72 -8.48 -3.37 11.41
N PHE A 73 -7.48 -4.11 11.87
CA PHE A 73 -6.22 -4.27 11.16
C PHE A 73 -6.27 -5.51 10.25
N VAL A 74 -5.81 -5.32 9.00
CA VAL A 74 -5.85 -6.35 7.96
C VAL A 74 -4.58 -7.21 7.97
N PHE A 75 -3.41 -6.57 8.03
CA PHE A 75 -2.12 -7.26 8.00
C PHE A 75 -1.59 -7.45 9.43
N LEU A 76 -1.61 -8.69 9.89
CA LEU A 76 -1.28 -9.08 11.25
C LEU A 76 -0.12 -10.07 11.24
N ASN A 77 0.69 -10.02 12.30
CA ASN A 77 1.67 -11.05 12.57
C ASN A 77 0.94 -12.34 12.96
N THR A 78 1.23 -13.43 12.26
CA THR A 78 0.56 -14.73 12.46
C THR A 78 0.82 -15.34 13.84
N LYS A 79 1.96 -15.05 14.46
CA LYS A 79 2.33 -15.59 15.78
C LYS A 79 1.68 -14.80 16.92
N SER A 80 1.71 -13.48 16.88
CA SER A 80 1.14 -12.65 17.97
C SER A 80 -0.33 -12.30 17.75
N GLY A 81 -0.81 -12.39 16.51
CA GLY A 81 -2.12 -11.87 16.12
C GLY A 81 -2.23 -10.35 16.17
N LEU A 82 -1.14 -9.62 16.41
CA LEU A 82 -1.13 -8.16 16.48
C LEU A 82 -0.67 -7.54 15.15
N PRO A 83 -1.01 -6.28 14.88
CA PRO A 83 -0.50 -5.57 13.71
C PRO A 83 1.04 -5.53 13.72
N HIS A 84 1.66 -5.59 12.54
CA HIS A 84 3.11 -5.49 12.46
C HIS A 84 3.62 -4.18 13.09
N VAL A 85 4.61 -4.28 13.96
CA VAL A 85 5.17 -3.15 14.72
C VAL A 85 5.85 -2.15 13.77
N SER A 86 6.62 -2.66 12.81
CA SER A 86 7.32 -1.88 11.79
C SER A 86 7.45 -2.68 10.49
N ASP A 87 7.76 -1.97 9.41
CA ASP A 87 8.12 -2.54 8.11
C ASP A 87 9.38 -3.39 8.17
N PHE A 88 10.35 -3.06 9.04
CA PHE A 88 11.56 -3.84 9.25
C PHE A 88 11.27 -5.32 9.56
N VAL A 89 10.28 -5.59 10.40
CA VAL A 89 9.91 -6.97 10.77
C VAL A 89 9.43 -7.75 9.56
N VAL A 90 8.57 -7.16 8.73
CA VAL A 90 8.05 -7.81 7.52
C VAL A 90 9.16 -7.99 6.49
N ARG A 91 9.99 -6.96 6.30
CA ARG A 91 11.10 -6.96 5.36
C ARG A 91 12.14 -8.03 5.69
N ASP A 92 12.56 -8.10 6.95
CA ASP A 92 13.69 -8.93 7.34
C ASP A 92 13.28 -10.37 7.67
N ARG A 93 12.06 -10.61 8.17
CA ARG A 93 11.59 -11.97 8.50
C ARG A 93 10.84 -12.68 7.38
N PHE A 94 10.23 -11.94 6.46
CA PHE A 94 9.46 -12.52 5.37
C PHE A 94 10.07 -12.18 4.01
N PHE A 95 10.17 -10.89 3.67
CA PHE A 95 10.46 -10.49 2.30
C PHE A 95 11.87 -10.90 1.82
N LYS A 96 12.90 -10.61 2.62
CA LYS A 96 14.29 -11.01 2.32
C LYS A 96 14.44 -12.54 2.20
N PRO A 97 14.04 -13.35 3.20
CA PRO A 97 14.12 -14.81 3.08
C PRO A 97 13.30 -15.36 1.91
N HIS A 98 12.13 -14.79 1.63
CA HIS A 98 11.27 -15.24 0.54
C HIS A 98 11.91 -15.01 -0.83
N LEU A 99 12.52 -13.84 -1.05
CA LEU A 99 13.25 -13.56 -2.29
C LEU A 99 14.46 -14.49 -2.45
N LEU A 100 15.22 -14.71 -1.37
CA LEU A 100 16.36 -15.63 -1.38
C LEU A 100 15.92 -17.07 -1.74
N ALA A 101 14.84 -17.56 -1.12
CA ALA A 101 14.28 -18.88 -1.41
C ALA A 101 13.75 -18.99 -2.85
N ALA A 102 13.28 -17.89 -3.44
CA ALA A 102 12.87 -17.81 -4.83
C ALA A 102 14.06 -17.62 -5.82
N GLY A 103 15.30 -17.54 -5.32
CA GLY A 103 16.48 -17.27 -6.17
C GLY A 103 16.54 -15.84 -6.71
N VAL A 104 15.78 -14.91 -6.13
CA VAL A 104 15.69 -13.51 -6.57
C VAL A 104 16.59 -12.64 -5.70
N TYR A 105 17.39 -11.79 -6.34
CA TYR A 105 18.23 -10.82 -5.61
C TYR A 105 17.38 -9.87 -4.78
N TYR A 106 17.87 -9.53 -3.59
CA TYR A 106 17.14 -8.64 -2.70
C TYR A 106 17.09 -7.21 -3.25
N HIS A 107 15.87 -6.76 -3.54
CA HIS A 107 15.54 -5.35 -3.72
C HIS A 107 14.55 -4.93 -2.63
N GLY A 108 14.64 -3.70 -2.15
CA GLY A 108 13.72 -3.22 -1.10
C GLY A 108 12.26 -3.23 -1.55
N PRO A 109 11.27 -3.42 -0.64
CA PRO A 109 9.84 -3.46 -0.99
C PRO A 109 9.33 -2.23 -1.75
N GLY A 110 9.99 -1.08 -1.60
CA GLY A 110 9.67 0.12 -2.36
C GLY A 110 9.78 -0.07 -3.89
N GLN A 111 10.64 -0.98 -4.35
CA GLN A 111 10.80 -1.28 -5.77
C GLN A 111 9.57 -1.96 -6.38
N CYS A 112 8.78 -2.70 -5.60
CA CYS A 112 7.54 -3.30 -6.08
C CYS A 112 6.57 -2.25 -6.65
N ARG A 113 6.60 -1.02 -6.12
CA ARG A 113 5.79 0.09 -6.66
C ARG A 113 6.24 0.52 -8.06
N ASN A 114 7.56 0.51 -8.32
CA ASN A 114 8.11 0.84 -9.63
C ASN A 114 7.78 -0.28 -10.62
N THR A 115 7.97 -1.55 -10.22
CA THR A 115 7.57 -2.71 -11.05
C THR A 115 6.09 -2.68 -11.39
N TYR A 116 5.22 -2.37 -10.43
CA TYR A 116 3.77 -2.21 -10.67
C TYR A 116 3.47 -1.15 -11.74
N ALA A 117 4.13 0.01 -11.67
CA ALA A 117 3.96 1.07 -12.65
C ALA A 117 4.47 0.65 -14.03
N SER A 118 5.69 0.13 -14.11
CA SER A 118 6.30 -0.33 -15.36
C SER A 118 5.46 -1.41 -16.04
N GLN A 119 5.01 -2.42 -15.29
CA GLN A 119 4.18 -3.51 -15.84
C GLN A 119 2.87 -2.99 -16.41
N LEU A 120 2.16 -2.12 -15.69
CA LEU A 120 0.90 -1.56 -16.19
C LEU A 120 1.10 -0.71 -17.46
N LEU A 121 2.20 0.04 -17.55
CA LEU A 121 2.55 0.80 -18.74
C LEU A 121 2.83 -0.12 -19.92
N THR A 122 3.63 -1.17 -19.73
CA THR A 122 3.94 -2.15 -20.78
C THR A 122 2.70 -2.89 -21.28
N THR A 123 1.67 -3.11 -20.44
CA THR A 123 0.43 -3.73 -20.92
C THR A 123 -0.38 -2.85 -21.88
N GLY A 124 -0.17 -1.53 -21.90
CA GLY A 124 -0.96 -0.58 -22.69
C GLY A 124 -2.42 -0.41 -22.26
N VAL A 125 -2.92 -1.23 -21.32
CA VAL A 125 -4.33 -1.25 -20.90
C VAL A 125 -4.72 -0.04 -20.06
N ALA A 126 -3.78 0.55 -19.32
CA ALA A 126 -4.02 1.65 -18.41
C ALA A 126 -3.34 2.94 -18.89
N SER A 127 -4.06 4.06 -18.87
CA SER A 127 -3.49 5.35 -19.23
C SER A 127 -2.46 5.81 -18.19
N ILE A 128 -1.46 6.57 -18.63
CA ILE A 128 -0.44 7.17 -17.77
C ILE A 128 -1.08 7.96 -16.62
N ASP A 129 -2.14 8.73 -16.91
CA ASP A 129 -2.82 9.55 -15.92
C ASP A 129 -3.55 8.68 -14.87
N TRP A 130 -4.15 7.56 -15.28
CA TRP A 130 -4.77 6.61 -14.35
C TRP A 130 -3.73 5.97 -13.43
N ILE A 131 -2.57 5.57 -13.97
CA ILE A 131 -1.46 5.00 -13.18
C ILE A 131 -0.92 6.05 -12.19
N ALA A 132 -0.79 7.31 -12.62
CA ALA A 132 -0.39 8.42 -11.77
C ALA A 132 -1.33 8.60 -10.57
N GLU A 133 -2.63 8.51 -10.80
CA GLU A 133 -3.65 8.58 -9.76
C GLU A 133 -3.52 7.43 -8.75
N GLN A 134 -3.36 6.18 -9.23
CA GLN A 134 -3.17 5.01 -8.36
C GLN A 134 -1.95 5.16 -7.45
N MET A 135 -0.84 5.66 -8.02
CA MET A 135 0.40 5.90 -7.30
C MET A 135 0.34 7.13 -6.37
N GLY A 136 -0.65 8.02 -6.53
CA GLY A 136 -0.77 9.24 -5.75
C GLY A 136 0.23 10.32 -6.16
N HIS A 137 0.57 10.38 -7.45
CA HIS A 137 1.35 11.49 -8.01
C HIS A 137 0.42 12.64 -8.38
N THR A 138 0.73 13.84 -7.89
CA THR A 138 0.00 15.07 -8.23
C THR A 138 0.25 15.50 -9.69
N ASN A 139 1.35 15.04 -10.29
CA ASN A 139 1.71 15.36 -11.66
C ASN A 139 2.25 14.10 -12.37
N ALA A 140 1.62 13.74 -13.48
CA ALA A 140 2.02 12.63 -14.35
C ALA A 140 3.36 12.87 -15.07
N ASN A 141 3.91 14.08 -15.03
CA ASN A 141 5.22 14.40 -15.60
C ASN A 141 6.34 13.49 -15.07
N MET A 142 6.29 13.06 -13.80
CA MET A 142 7.29 12.14 -13.26
C MET A 142 7.20 10.75 -13.93
N ILE A 143 5.98 10.29 -14.23
CA ILE A 143 5.76 9.04 -14.98
C ILE A 143 6.11 9.23 -16.46
N ARG A 144 5.72 10.34 -17.09
CA ARG A 144 6.13 10.66 -18.47
C ARG A 144 7.65 10.80 -18.61
N GLN A 145 8.36 11.33 -17.61
CA GLN A 145 9.82 11.42 -17.62
C GLN A 145 10.50 10.06 -17.44
N HIS A 146 9.99 9.20 -16.55
CA HIS A 146 10.57 7.88 -16.35
C HIS A 146 10.17 6.85 -17.41
N TYR A 147 9.03 7.04 -18.08
CA TYR A 147 8.45 6.02 -18.94
C TYR A 147 7.99 6.50 -20.32
N GLY A 148 7.91 7.81 -20.58
CA GLY A 148 7.48 8.35 -21.87
C GLY A 148 8.45 8.04 -23.01
N THR A 149 9.71 7.75 -22.71
CA THR A 149 10.69 7.30 -23.70
C THR A 149 10.35 5.93 -24.29
N TRP A 150 9.62 5.08 -23.57
CA TRP A 150 9.31 3.71 -23.97
C TRP A 150 8.00 3.55 -24.75
N ILE A 151 7.18 4.60 -24.83
CA ILE A 151 5.86 4.57 -25.48
C ILE A 151 5.91 5.19 -26.90
N ASN A 152 7.01 5.88 -27.24
CA ASN A 152 7.19 6.51 -28.55
C ASN A 152 7.92 5.62 -29.59
N GLU A 153 8.16 4.35 -29.30
CA GLU A 153 8.80 3.41 -30.24
C GLU A 153 7.81 2.45 -30.92
N ASP A 154 6.49 2.64 -30.75
CA ASP A 154 5.44 1.95 -31.51
C ASP A 154 4.63 2.93 -32.39
#